data_AF-A0A4R5IWY1-F1
#
_entry.id   AF-A0A4R5IWY1-F1
#
_cell.length_a   1.000
_cell.length_b   1.000
_cell.length_c   1.000
_cell.angle_alpha   90.00
_cell.angle_beta   90.00
_cell.angle_gamma   90.00
#
_symmetry.space_group_name_H-M   'P 1'
#
loop_
_entity.id
_entity.type
_entity.pdbx_description
1 polymer ?
#
loop_
_entity_poly.entity_id
_entity_poly.type
_entity_poly.pdbx_seq_one_letter_code
_entity_poly.pdbx_strand_id
1 'polypeptide(L)'
;MSLLLPSSPTAALAAALRPRPALAATAALALAAALAGPAQAQQGPLSLPAPTSPLDGIRSTDPGMTQAQQAANARRYDDAIKGFDRVIAANPRNAQARFQRAWALAQSGREDAAIQAFTEMAADFPELPEPHNNLALLYAKRGDLKRAEAELLLATEVKPAFAIAYTNLGDVYRRLAEQAYAEALRRNPADTRASAGLRQLRPEAATGTPAATGTSGTAAAPSGNRKPAPAQRAAPASAPAAN
;
A
#
# COMPACT_ATOMS: atom_id res chain seq x y z
N MET A 1 -42.99 -43.95 40.55
CA MET A 1 -44.47 -43.87 40.60
C MET A 1 -44.85 -42.49 40.08
N SER A 2 -45.15 -42.38 38.79
CA SER A 2 -46.53 -42.32 38.23
C SER A 2 -47.15 -40.94 38.50
N LEU A 3 -47.05 -40.02 37.53
CA LEU A 3 -48.09 -39.70 36.52
C LEU A 3 -49.32 -39.02 37.14
N LEU A 4 -49.56 -37.74 36.78
CA LEU A 4 -50.80 -37.27 36.15
C LEU A 4 -50.74 -35.76 35.84
N LEU A 5 -50.81 -35.42 34.55
CA LEU A 5 -51.39 -34.16 34.07
C LEU A 5 -52.93 -34.23 34.25
N PRO A 6 -53.63 -33.09 34.22
CA PRO A 6 -54.53 -32.89 33.08
C PRO A 6 -54.70 -31.43 32.59
N SER A 7 -54.70 -31.31 31.26
CA SER A 7 -55.58 -30.53 30.36
C SER A 7 -55.95 -29.05 30.61
N SER A 8 -55.60 -28.23 29.62
CA SER A 8 -56.23 -26.96 29.24
C SER A 8 -57.67 -27.12 28.71
N PRO A 9 -58.47 -26.04 28.70
CA PRO A 9 -59.53 -25.86 27.71
C PRO A 9 -59.28 -24.71 26.74
N THR A 10 -59.83 -24.90 25.54
CA THR A 10 -59.76 -24.09 24.32
C THR A 10 -61.03 -23.25 24.16
N ALA A 11 -60.93 -21.96 23.81
CA ALA A 11 -61.95 -21.15 23.10
C ALA A 11 -61.31 -19.79 22.72
N ALA A 12 -60.94 -19.50 21.48
CA ALA A 12 -61.75 -19.20 20.28
C ALA A 12 -62.30 -17.75 20.21
N LEU A 13 -61.68 -17.01 19.28
CA LEU A 13 -62.23 -16.06 18.30
C LEU A 13 -62.88 -14.72 18.70
N ALA A 14 -62.38 -13.68 18.01
CA ALA A 14 -63.12 -12.70 17.19
C ALA A 14 -62.96 -11.20 17.54
N ALA A 15 -62.13 -10.55 16.70
CA ALA A 15 -62.45 -9.34 15.94
C ALA A 15 -62.98 -8.07 16.65
N ALA A 16 -62.16 -7.02 16.62
CA ALA A 16 -62.62 -5.66 16.34
C ALA A 16 -61.49 -4.81 15.75
N LEU A 17 -61.42 -4.77 14.42
CA LEU A 17 -60.75 -3.70 13.66
C LEU A 17 -61.46 -2.37 13.96
N ARG A 18 -60.69 -1.31 14.25
CA ARG A 18 -61.17 0.08 14.07
C ARG A 18 -60.20 0.85 13.16
N PRO A 19 -60.72 1.64 12.19
CA PRO A 19 -59.93 2.32 11.18
C PRO A 19 -59.38 3.68 11.64
N ARG A 20 -58.40 4.13 10.86
CA ARG A 20 -57.49 5.29 10.95
C ARG A 20 -58.16 6.67 11.10
N PRO A 21 -57.36 7.71 11.34
CA PRO A 21 -57.24 8.71 10.27
C PRO A 21 -55.79 9.03 9.90
N ALA A 22 -55.59 9.19 8.59
CA ALA A 22 -54.39 9.73 7.98
C ALA A 22 -54.38 11.25 8.12
N LEU A 23 -53.24 11.83 8.49
CA LEU A 23 -52.92 13.22 8.24
C LEU A 23 -51.50 13.30 7.70
N ALA A 24 -51.42 13.83 6.48
CA ALA A 24 -50.22 14.10 5.71
C ALA A 24 -49.61 15.44 6.13
N ALA A 25 -48.28 15.51 6.13
CA ALA A 25 -47.39 16.68 6.05
C ALA A 25 -46.08 16.29 6.73
N THR A 26 -44.87 16.52 6.24
CA THR A 26 -44.33 17.27 5.10
C THR A 26 -42.88 16.78 4.97
N ALA A 27 -42.37 16.71 3.74
CA ALA A 27 -40.98 16.37 3.44
C ALA A 27 -39.99 17.28 4.18
N ALA A 28 -39.01 16.68 4.87
CA ALA A 28 -37.76 17.34 5.25
C ALA A 28 -36.60 16.44 4.85
N LEU A 29 -36.01 16.82 3.73
CA LEU A 29 -34.75 16.33 3.19
C LEU A 29 -33.63 16.68 4.20
N ALA A 30 -33.01 15.68 4.83
CA ALA A 30 -31.74 15.86 5.54
C ALA A 30 -30.87 14.62 5.32
N LEU A 31 -30.21 14.67 4.17
CA LEU A 31 -28.97 14.02 3.79
C LEU A 31 -28.15 13.43 4.96
N ALA A 32 -28.36 12.15 5.29
CA ALA A 32 -27.35 11.35 5.97
C ALA A 32 -26.45 10.73 4.89
N ALA A 33 -25.66 11.59 4.24
CA ALA A 33 -24.57 11.14 3.39
C ALA A 33 -23.59 10.35 4.25
N ALA A 34 -23.22 9.18 3.73
CA ALA A 34 -22.18 8.32 4.27
C ALA A 34 -20.92 9.13 4.61
N LEU A 35 -20.50 9.06 5.87
CA LEU A 35 -19.12 9.36 6.26
C LEU A 35 -18.42 8.06 6.66
N ALA A 36 -18.51 7.06 5.77
CA ALA A 36 -17.35 6.23 5.51
C ALA A 36 -16.35 7.14 4.79
N GLY A 37 -15.50 7.82 5.56
CA GLY A 37 -14.43 8.65 5.01
C GLY A 37 -13.61 7.82 4.03
N PRO A 38 -13.08 8.45 2.97
CA PRO A 38 -12.49 7.67 1.90
C PRO A 38 -11.28 6.91 2.42
N ALA A 39 -11.28 5.59 2.20
CA ALA A 39 -10.11 4.71 2.28
C ALA A 39 -9.01 5.08 1.25
N GLN A 40 -8.98 6.34 0.77
CA GLN A 40 -8.16 6.81 -0.34
C GLN A 40 -6.83 7.45 0.12
N ALA A 41 -6.55 7.48 1.43
CA ALA A 41 -5.23 7.88 1.94
C ALA A 41 -4.18 6.74 1.92
N GLN A 42 -4.53 5.55 1.40
CA GLN A 42 -3.63 4.37 1.41
C GLN A 42 -2.91 4.09 0.09
N GLN A 43 -3.10 4.90 -0.96
CA GLN A 43 -2.68 4.56 -2.33
C GLN A 43 -1.72 5.59 -2.98
N GLY A 44 -0.77 6.13 -2.22
CA GLY A 44 0.42 6.73 -2.83
C GLY A 44 1.41 5.63 -3.27
N PRO A 45 1.99 5.67 -4.47
CA PRO A 45 2.87 4.62 -4.97
C PRO A 45 4.23 4.73 -4.31
N LEU A 46 4.36 4.19 -3.10
CA LEU A 46 5.58 3.53 -2.72
C LEU A 46 5.30 2.05 -2.90
N SER A 47 5.43 1.67 -4.17
CA SER A 47 5.29 0.32 -4.69
C SER A 47 6.30 -0.53 -3.96
N LEU A 48 5.90 -1.10 -2.82
CA LEU A 48 6.61 -2.27 -2.34
C LEU A 48 6.68 -3.23 -3.52
N PRO A 49 7.88 -3.74 -3.85
CA PRO A 49 8.05 -4.55 -5.04
C PRO A 49 7.02 -5.67 -4.98
N ALA A 50 6.45 -6.04 -6.14
CA ALA A 50 5.70 -7.29 -6.22
C ALA A 50 6.58 -8.40 -5.60
N PRO A 51 5.99 -9.40 -4.93
CA PRO A 51 6.67 -10.61 -4.50
C PRO A 51 7.87 -10.92 -5.40
N THR A 52 9.10 -10.91 -4.91
CA THR A 52 10.27 -11.17 -5.75
C THR A 52 10.54 -12.67 -5.77
N SER A 53 10.90 -13.19 -6.95
CA SER A 53 11.47 -14.53 -7.08
C SER A 53 12.95 -14.43 -7.47
N PRO A 54 13.85 -15.30 -6.96
CA PRO A 54 13.57 -16.51 -6.16
C PRO A 54 14.37 -16.59 -4.85
N LEU A 55 14.07 -17.63 -4.07
CA LEU A 55 15.01 -18.32 -3.19
C LEU A 55 16.39 -18.37 -3.88
N ASP A 56 17.31 -17.50 -3.46
CA ASP A 56 18.60 -17.36 -4.15
C ASP A 56 19.32 -18.72 -4.18
N GLY A 57 19.81 -19.10 -5.36
CA GLY A 57 20.64 -20.30 -5.55
C GLY A 57 19.90 -21.64 -5.75
N ILE A 58 18.57 -21.69 -5.61
CA ILE A 58 17.82 -22.94 -5.82
C ILE A 58 17.14 -22.94 -7.20
N ARG A 59 17.65 -23.75 -8.11
CA ARG A 59 16.96 -24.11 -9.37
C ARG A 59 16.59 -25.58 -9.32
N SER A 60 15.32 -25.86 -9.13
CA SER A 60 14.76 -27.20 -9.26
C SER A 60 14.80 -27.64 -10.72
N THR A 61 15.25 -28.86 -10.93
CA THR A 61 15.22 -29.56 -12.22
C THR A 61 14.03 -30.50 -12.35
N ASP A 62 13.05 -30.40 -11.45
CA ASP A 62 11.87 -31.27 -11.47
C ASP A 62 11.07 -31.10 -12.77
N PRO A 63 10.57 -32.21 -13.37
CA PRO A 63 9.79 -32.16 -14.59
C PRO A 63 8.60 -31.19 -14.49
N GLY A 64 8.46 -30.31 -15.48
CA GLY A 64 7.37 -29.33 -15.53
C GLY A 64 7.71 -27.94 -14.96
N MET A 65 8.81 -27.80 -14.20
CA MET A 65 9.24 -26.50 -13.66
C MET A 65 9.45 -25.44 -14.75
N THR A 66 10.20 -25.80 -15.81
CA THR A 66 10.50 -24.86 -16.90
C THR A 66 9.24 -24.37 -17.61
N GLN A 67 8.30 -25.27 -17.90
CA GLN A 67 7.05 -24.91 -18.58
C GLN A 67 6.17 -24.00 -17.69
N ALA A 68 6.06 -24.32 -16.40
CA ALA A 68 5.31 -23.51 -15.44
C ALA A 68 5.91 -22.10 -15.30
N GLN A 69 7.25 -22.00 -15.22
CA GLN A 69 7.94 -20.72 -15.16
C GLN A 69 7.76 -19.90 -16.44
N GLN A 70 7.81 -20.53 -17.62
CA GLN A 70 7.53 -19.86 -18.89
C GLN A 70 6.11 -19.28 -18.94
N ALA A 71 5.12 -20.03 -18.45
CA ALA A 71 3.74 -19.52 -18.32
C ALA A 71 3.68 -18.32 -17.36
N ALA A 72 4.37 -18.39 -16.21
CA ALA A 72 4.45 -17.31 -15.24
C ALA A 72 5.08 -16.03 -15.84
N ASN A 73 6.18 -16.18 -16.56
CA ASN A 73 6.89 -15.09 -17.24
C ASN A 73 6.04 -14.47 -18.37
N ALA A 74 5.23 -15.28 -19.05
CA ALA A 74 4.25 -14.84 -20.03
C ALA A 74 2.96 -14.26 -19.41
N ARG A 75 2.92 -14.09 -18.08
CA ARG A 75 1.76 -13.63 -17.30
C ARG A 75 0.50 -14.49 -17.45
N ARG A 76 0.64 -15.73 -17.91
CA ARG A 76 -0.44 -16.73 -17.96
C ARG A 76 -0.51 -17.43 -16.61
N TYR A 77 -0.96 -16.71 -15.59
CA TYR A 77 -0.86 -17.15 -14.19
C TYR A 77 -1.67 -18.42 -13.90
N ASP A 78 -2.85 -18.60 -14.51
CA ASP A 78 -3.63 -19.83 -14.31
C ASP A 78 -2.93 -21.07 -14.88
N ASP A 79 -2.27 -20.94 -16.03
CA ASP A 79 -1.47 -22.01 -16.62
C ASP A 79 -0.23 -22.30 -15.76
N ALA A 80 0.40 -21.25 -15.24
CA ALA A 80 1.55 -21.37 -14.34
C ALA A 80 1.18 -22.09 -13.05
N ILE A 81 0.07 -21.70 -12.40
CA ILE A 81 -0.45 -22.33 -11.17
C ILE A 81 -0.71 -23.82 -11.42
N LYS A 82 -1.42 -24.17 -12.49
CA LYS A 82 -1.66 -25.57 -12.87
C LYS A 82 -0.35 -26.33 -13.13
N GLY A 83 0.63 -25.67 -13.74
CA GLY A 83 1.96 -26.23 -13.96
C GLY A 83 2.69 -26.54 -12.66
N PHE A 84 2.74 -25.57 -11.73
CA PHE A 84 3.35 -25.77 -10.42
C PHE A 84 2.58 -26.77 -9.56
N ASP A 85 1.24 -26.83 -9.65
CA ASP A 85 0.43 -27.85 -8.97
C ASP A 85 0.85 -29.27 -9.37
N ARG A 86 1.15 -29.51 -10.66
CA ARG A 86 1.65 -30.81 -11.12
C ARG A 86 3.04 -31.12 -10.56
N VAL A 87 3.93 -30.12 -10.50
CA VAL A 87 5.27 -30.29 -9.89
C VAL A 87 5.14 -30.64 -8.41
N ILE A 88 4.28 -29.93 -7.68
CA ILE A 88 4.05 -30.15 -6.24
C ILE A 88 3.38 -31.51 -6.00
N ALA A 89 2.47 -31.95 -6.87
CA ALA A 89 1.85 -33.27 -6.76
C ALA A 89 2.88 -34.41 -6.91
N ALA A 90 3.88 -34.24 -7.79
CA ALA A 90 4.97 -35.19 -7.98
C ALA A 90 6.05 -35.09 -6.88
N ASN A 91 6.35 -33.87 -6.42
CA ASN A 91 7.31 -33.59 -5.37
C ASN A 91 6.74 -32.55 -4.37
N PRO A 92 6.02 -32.99 -3.32
CA PRO A 92 5.38 -32.10 -2.36
C PRO A 92 6.34 -31.20 -1.58
N ARG A 93 7.63 -31.56 -1.49
CA ARG A 93 8.66 -30.81 -0.78
C ARG A 93 9.44 -29.84 -1.67
N ASN A 94 9.06 -29.68 -2.94
CA ASN A 94 9.69 -28.69 -3.82
C ASN A 94 9.32 -27.26 -3.38
N ALA A 95 10.17 -26.66 -2.54
CA ALA A 95 10.00 -25.31 -2.03
C ALA A 95 9.90 -24.25 -3.14
N GLN A 96 10.67 -24.40 -4.24
CA GLN A 96 10.63 -23.47 -5.36
C GLN A 96 9.28 -23.49 -6.08
N ALA A 97 8.72 -24.67 -6.35
CA ALA A 97 7.41 -24.79 -6.99
C ALA A 97 6.30 -24.23 -6.10
N ARG A 98 6.33 -24.52 -4.80
CA ARG A 98 5.37 -23.96 -3.81
C ARG A 98 5.45 -22.43 -3.76
N PHE A 99 6.66 -21.88 -3.72
CA PHE A 99 6.89 -20.44 -3.75
C PHE A 99 6.37 -19.80 -5.04
N GLN A 100 6.76 -20.32 -6.21
CA GLN A 100 6.34 -19.77 -7.51
C GLN A 100 4.82 -19.86 -7.72
N ARG A 101 4.18 -20.91 -7.17
CA ARG A 101 2.72 -21.02 -7.16
C ARG A 101 2.09 -19.92 -6.30
N ALA A 102 2.54 -19.74 -5.07
CA ALA A 102 2.05 -18.69 -4.16
C ALA A 102 2.25 -17.28 -4.77
N TRP A 103 3.40 -17.08 -5.41
CA TRP A 103 3.71 -15.88 -6.18
C TRP A 103 2.71 -15.65 -7.34
N ALA A 104 2.46 -16.67 -8.16
CA ALA A 104 1.50 -16.57 -9.27
C ALA A 104 0.06 -16.33 -8.78
N LEU A 105 -0.32 -16.87 -7.63
CA LEU A 105 -1.60 -16.56 -6.97
C LEU A 105 -1.68 -15.09 -6.58
N ALA A 106 -0.63 -14.53 -5.96
CA ALA A 106 -0.59 -13.11 -5.61
C ALA A 106 -0.70 -12.22 -6.86
N GLN A 107 0.04 -12.57 -7.92
CA GLN A 107 0.09 -11.78 -9.15
C GLN A 107 -1.20 -11.87 -9.99
N SER A 108 -1.97 -12.95 -9.85
CA SER A 108 -3.31 -13.09 -10.43
C SER A 108 -4.43 -12.45 -9.59
N GLY A 109 -4.08 -11.76 -8.49
CA GLY A 109 -5.05 -11.12 -7.59
C GLY A 109 -5.75 -12.06 -6.62
N ARG A 110 -5.36 -13.33 -6.57
CA ARG A 110 -5.91 -14.36 -5.66
C ARG A 110 -5.20 -14.28 -4.31
N GLU A 111 -5.28 -13.11 -3.68
CA GLU A 111 -4.46 -12.76 -2.52
C GLU A 111 -4.68 -13.66 -1.31
N ASP A 112 -5.92 -14.02 -0.96
CA ASP A 112 -6.18 -14.89 0.20
C ASP A 112 -5.53 -16.27 0.03
N ALA A 113 -5.59 -16.82 -1.19
CA ALA A 113 -4.93 -18.09 -1.51
C ALA A 113 -3.40 -17.95 -1.48
N ALA A 114 -2.85 -16.80 -1.86
CA ALA A 114 -1.43 -16.53 -1.76
C ALA A 114 -0.95 -16.41 -0.31
N ILE A 115 -1.71 -15.70 0.54
CA ILE A 115 -1.45 -15.61 1.98
C ILE A 115 -1.43 -17.00 2.58
N GLN A 116 -2.48 -17.80 2.36
CA GLN A 116 -2.53 -19.18 2.85
C GLN A 116 -1.30 -19.98 2.40
N ALA A 117 -0.95 -19.94 1.12
CA ALA A 117 0.17 -20.70 0.58
C ALA A 117 1.53 -20.25 1.17
N PHE A 118 1.75 -18.95 1.38
CA PHE A 118 2.97 -18.47 2.03
C PHE A 118 2.99 -18.78 3.54
N THR A 119 1.85 -18.75 4.23
CA THR A 119 1.76 -19.17 5.64
C THR A 119 2.10 -20.64 5.80
N GLU A 120 1.56 -21.52 4.94
CA GLU A 120 1.92 -22.94 4.92
C GLU A 120 3.43 -23.12 4.65
N MET A 121 3.98 -22.35 3.71
CA MET A 121 5.40 -22.42 3.37
C MET A 121 6.31 -21.94 4.52
N ALA A 122 5.92 -20.88 5.24
CA ALA A 122 6.64 -20.39 6.42
C ALA A 122 6.66 -21.43 7.56
N ALA A 123 5.59 -22.22 7.71
CA ALA A 123 5.52 -23.30 8.68
C ALA A 123 6.37 -24.53 8.26
N ASP A 124 6.33 -24.88 6.98
CA ASP A 124 6.99 -26.10 6.45
C ASP A 124 8.50 -25.92 6.18
N PHE A 125 8.94 -24.68 5.95
CA PHE A 125 10.33 -24.29 5.65
C PHE A 125 10.75 -23.07 6.50
N PRO A 126 10.89 -23.25 7.82
CA PRO A 126 11.18 -22.15 8.76
C PRO A 126 12.54 -21.48 8.54
N GLU A 127 13.44 -22.10 7.76
CA GLU A 127 14.73 -21.55 7.38
C GLU A 127 14.66 -20.50 6.26
N LEU A 128 13.51 -20.36 5.61
CA LEU A 128 13.32 -19.46 4.48
C LEU A 128 12.74 -18.12 4.95
N PRO A 129 13.44 -16.98 4.77
CA PRO A 129 12.90 -15.67 5.09
C PRO A 129 11.90 -15.15 4.03
N GLU A 130 11.89 -15.71 2.82
CA GLU A 130 11.11 -15.21 1.69
C GLU A 130 9.59 -15.32 1.92
N PRO A 131 9.01 -16.42 2.45
CA PRO A 131 7.58 -16.49 2.74
C PRO A 131 7.10 -15.37 3.66
N HIS A 132 7.82 -15.09 4.75
CA HIS A 132 7.55 -13.99 5.67
C HIS A 132 7.58 -12.63 4.97
N ASN A 133 8.61 -12.36 4.18
CA ASN A 133 8.67 -11.14 3.39
C ASN A 133 7.47 -10.99 2.44
N ASN A 134 7.04 -12.05 1.78
CA ASN A 134 5.90 -12.00 0.87
C ASN A 134 4.56 -11.84 1.59
N LEU A 135 4.38 -12.46 2.76
CA LEU A 135 3.23 -12.21 3.64
C LEU A 135 3.16 -10.74 4.03
N ALA A 136 4.30 -10.15 4.40
CA ALA A 136 4.35 -8.74 4.76
C ALA A 136 3.90 -7.81 3.64
N LEU A 137 4.35 -8.08 2.41
CA LEU A 137 3.94 -7.33 1.23
C LEU A 137 2.42 -7.42 0.98
N LEU A 138 1.84 -8.61 1.14
CA LEU A 138 0.40 -8.83 1.01
C LEU A 138 -0.39 -8.10 2.12
N TYR A 139 0.06 -8.14 3.37
CA TYR A 139 -0.57 -7.41 4.47
C TYR A 139 -0.44 -5.88 4.30
N ALA A 140 0.73 -5.39 3.88
CA ALA A 140 0.95 -3.98 3.62
C ALA A 140 0.06 -3.47 2.48
N LYS A 141 -0.17 -4.27 1.44
CA LYS A 141 -1.11 -3.96 0.35
C LYS A 141 -2.55 -3.79 0.86
N ARG A 142 -2.94 -4.57 1.87
CA ARG A 142 -4.25 -4.46 2.56
C ARG A 142 -4.30 -3.33 3.59
N GLY A 143 -3.21 -2.59 3.78
CA GLY A 143 -3.10 -1.54 4.80
C GLY A 143 -2.84 -2.06 6.21
N ASP A 144 -2.67 -3.37 6.40
CA ASP A 144 -2.34 -3.97 7.70
C ASP A 144 -0.84 -3.90 7.95
N LEU A 145 -0.39 -2.68 8.25
CA LEU A 145 1.03 -2.38 8.45
C LEU A 145 1.63 -3.08 9.67
N LYS A 146 0.83 -3.37 10.70
CA LYS A 146 1.31 -4.06 11.90
C LYS A 146 1.61 -5.52 11.64
N ARG A 147 0.74 -6.23 10.91
CA ARG A 147 1.07 -7.60 10.47
C ARG A 147 2.23 -7.60 9.49
N ALA A 148 2.32 -6.60 8.60
CA ALA A 148 3.45 -6.48 7.71
C ALA A 148 4.79 -6.31 8.46
N GLU A 149 4.83 -5.44 9.47
CA GLU A 149 5.98 -5.27 10.36
C GLU A 149 6.37 -6.58 11.05
N ALA A 150 5.42 -7.26 11.67
CA ALA A 150 5.66 -8.51 12.39
C ALA A 150 6.29 -9.60 11.49
N GLU A 151 5.75 -9.78 10.28
CA GLU A 151 6.29 -10.75 9.32
C GLU A 151 7.70 -10.36 8.84
N LEU A 152 7.99 -9.07 8.63
CA LEU A 152 9.34 -8.66 8.24
C LEU A 152 10.36 -8.84 9.38
N LEU A 153 9.96 -8.61 10.63
CA LEU A 153 10.80 -8.89 11.78
C LEU A 153 11.14 -10.38 11.85
N LEU A 154 10.16 -11.27 11.65
CA LEU A 154 10.41 -12.71 11.53
C LEU A 154 11.39 -13.03 10.39
N ALA A 155 11.26 -12.41 9.22
CA ALA A 155 12.22 -12.59 8.12
C ALA A 155 13.65 -12.19 8.51
N THR A 156 13.82 -11.11 9.29
CA THR A 156 15.13 -10.69 9.81
C THR A 156 15.67 -11.58 10.92
N GLU A 157 14.80 -12.22 11.71
CA GLU A 157 15.20 -13.21 12.70
C GLU A 157 15.68 -14.51 12.03
N VAL A 158 14.96 -14.98 11.02
CA VAL A 158 15.32 -16.17 10.23
C VAL A 158 16.65 -15.96 9.51
N LYS A 159 16.85 -14.79 8.89
CA LYS A 159 18.09 -14.45 8.20
C LYS A 159 18.47 -12.98 8.46
N PRO A 160 19.36 -12.71 9.43
CA PRO A 160 19.78 -11.34 9.77
C PRO A 160 20.43 -10.56 8.62
N ALA A 161 20.99 -11.25 7.63
CA ALA A 161 21.58 -10.64 6.43
C ALA A 161 20.57 -10.42 5.27
N PHE A 162 19.28 -10.68 5.48
CA PHE A 162 18.26 -10.53 4.45
C PHE A 162 17.88 -9.06 4.22
N ALA A 163 18.74 -8.35 3.49
CA ALA A 163 18.66 -6.90 3.28
C ALA A 163 17.29 -6.41 2.77
N ILE A 164 16.61 -7.21 1.94
CA ILE A 164 15.29 -6.87 1.39
C ILE A 164 14.26 -6.64 2.50
N ALA A 165 14.30 -7.44 3.58
CA ALA A 165 13.37 -7.27 4.70
C ALA A 165 13.56 -5.92 5.42
N TYR A 166 14.81 -5.46 5.58
CA TYR A 166 15.09 -4.14 6.17
C TYR A 166 14.62 -2.98 5.29
N THR A 167 14.80 -3.09 3.97
CA THR A 167 14.24 -2.10 3.03
C THR A 167 12.72 -2.03 3.17
N ASN A 168 12.04 -3.17 3.19
CA ASN A 168 10.59 -3.23 3.34
C ASN A 168 10.13 -2.75 4.72
N LEU A 169 10.90 -2.99 5.80
CA LEU A 169 10.64 -2.43 7.13
C LEU A 169 10.69 -0.91 7.11
N GLY A 170 11.68 -0.32 6.43
CA GLY A 170 11.78 1.12 6.25
C GLY A 170 10.52 1.72 5.60
N ASP A 171 10.01 1.06 4.56
CA ASP A 171 8.76 1.47 3.90
C ASP A 171 7.53 1.32 4.80
N VAL A 172 7.43 0.22 5.55
CA VAL A 172 6.34 -0.01 6.51
C VAL A 172 6.39 1.03 7.63
N TYR A 173 7.56 1.32 8.20
CA TYR A 173 7.74 2.32 9.24
C TYR A 173 7.42 3.73 8.75
N ARG A 174 7.80 4.09 7.53
CA ARG A 174 7.42 5.37 6.93
C ARG A 174 5.89 5.50 6.85
N ARG A 175 5.19 4.46 6.40
CA ARG A 175 3.71 4.47 6.33
C ARG A 175 3.06 4.52 7.72
N LEU A 176 3.61 3.81 8.71
CA LEU A 176 3.16 3.88 10.11
C LEU A 176 3.36 5.28 10.69
N ALA A 177 4.50 5.92 10.42
CA ALA A 177 4.77 7.29 10.83
C ALA A 177 3.79 8.28 10.18
N GLU A 178 3.48 8.11 8.89
CA GLU A 178 2.46 8.92 8.22
C GLU A 178 1.07 8.78 8.88
N GLN A 179 0.65 7.55 9.22
CA GLN A 179 -0.62 7.32 9.92
C GLN A 179 -0.64 7.98 11.30
N ALA A 180 0.46 7.85 12.06
CA ALA A 180 0.58 8.43 13.39
C ALA A 180 0.54 9.97 13.35
N TYR A 181 1.26 10.60 12.42
CA TYR A 181 1.22 12.05 12.27
C TYR A 181 -0.14 12.56 11.78
N ALA A 182 -0.81 11.83 10.87
CA ALA A 182 -2.16 12.18 10.43
C ALA A 182 -3.16 12.13 11.60
N GLU A 183 -3.08 11.09 12.45
CA GLU A 183 -3.91 10.98 13.64
C GLU A 183 -3.60 12.08 14.68
N ALA A 184 -2.33 12.44 14.85
CA ALA A 184 -1.94 13.57 15.71
C ALA A 184 -2.57 14.87 15.24
N LEU A 185 -2.51 15.19 13.93
CA LEU A 185 -3.15 16.39 13.36
C LEU A 185 -4.67 16.36 13.44
N ARG A 186 -5.29 15.18 13.33
CA ARG A 186 -6.74 15.03 13.51
C ARG A 186 -7.16 15.42 14.93
N ARG A 187 -6.33 15.14 15.93
CA ARG A 187 -6.57 15.47 17.34
C ARG A 187 -6.16 16.90 17.70
N ASN A 188 -5.04 17.36 17.15
CA ASN A 188 -4.50 18.70 17.33
C ASN A 188 -4.07 19.27 15.97
N PRO A 189 -4.96 19.99 15.26
CA PRO A 189 -4.65 20.55 13.95
C PRO A 189 -3.48 21.56 13.95
N ALA A 190 -3.11 22.11 15.12
CA ALA A 190 -2.01 23.06 15.28
C ALA A 190 -0.66 22.38 15.58
N ASP A 191 -0.56 21.04 15.56
CA ASP A 191 0.71 20.34 15.79
C ASP A 191 1.72 20.59 14.65
N THR A 192 2.65 21.51 14.91
CA THR A 192 3.69 21.91 13.95
C THR A 192 4.71 20.82 13.69
N ARG A 193 4.95 19.92 14.67
CA ARG A 193 5.88 18.80 14.52
C ARG A 193 5.27 17.72 13.62
N ALA A 194 4.01 17.35 13.86
CA ALA A 194 3.32 16.35 13.05
C ALA A 194 3.14 16.81 11.59
N SER A 195 2.78 18.08 11.38
CA SER A 195 2.69 18.65 10.04
C SER A 195 4.04 18.74 9.33
N ALA A 196 5.13 19.08 10.04
CA ALA A 196 6.49 19.04 9.47
C ALA A 196 6.92 17.61 9.12
N GLY A 197 6.62 16.64 9.99
CA GLY A 197 6.91 15.23 9.76
C GLY A 197 6.23 14.69 8.49
N LEU A 198 4.94 14.98 8.29
CA LEU A 198 4.25 14.59 7.06
C LEU A 198 4.85 15.23 5.81
N ARG A 199 5.28 16.50 5.87
CA ARG A 199 5.96 17.15 4.72
C ARG A 199 7.27 16.45 4.36
N GLN A 200 8.04 16.00 5.36
CA GLN A 200 9.28 15.27 5.13
C GLN A 200 9.06 13.87 4.53
N LEU A 201 8.00 13.18 4.97
CA LEU A 201 7.65 11.85 4.47
C LEU A 201 6.95 11.90 3.09
N ARG A 202 6.36 13.04 2.71
CA ARG A 202 5.65 13.28 1.44
C ARG A 202 6.28 14.40 0.62
N PRO A 203 7.47 14.20 0.04
CA PRO A 203 8.16 15.25 -0.71
C PRO A 203 7.34 15.77 -1.93
N GLU A 204 6.37 15.00 -2.43
CA GLU A 204 5.57 15.35 -3.62
C GLU A 204 4.47 16.39 -3.37
N ALA A 205 4.11 16.69 -2.13
CA ALA A 205 3.08 17.70 -1.84
C ALA A 205 3.62 19.14 -1.79
N ALA A 206 4.94 19.33 -1.77
CA ALA A 206 5.59 20.64 -1.61
C ALA A 206 5.94 21.35 -2.92
N THR A 207 5.70 20.73 -4.08
CA THR A 207 5.92 21.33 -5.42
C THR A 207 4.63 21.85 -6.07
N GLY A 208 3.56 22.02 -5.30
CA GLY A 208 2.46 22.91 -5.67
C GLY A 208 2.95 24.35 -5.61
N THR A 209 3.22 24.92 -6.78
CA THR A 209 3.62 26.30 -7.04
C THR A 209 2.91 27.29 -6.08
N PRO A 210 3.61 28.27 -5.46
CA PRO A 210 2.91 29.39 -4.86
C PRO A 210 2.15 30.08 -5.99
N ALA A 211 0.82 30.08 -5.91
CA ALA A 211 -0.01 30.89 -6.77
C ALA A 211 0.50 32.34 -6.64
N ALA A 212 1.17 32.81 -7.69
CA ALA A 212 1.52 34.21 -7.83
C ALA A 212 0.21 34.99 -7.75
N THR A 213 0.01 35.68 -6.64
CA THR A 213 -1.02 36.70 -6.50
C THR A 213 -0.76 37.75 -7.58
N GLY A 214 -1.63 37.75 -8.59
CA GLY A 214 -1.67 38.80 -9.58
C GLY A 214 -1.98 40.13 -8.91
N THR A 215 -1.09 41.09 -9.09
CA THR A 215 -1.45 42.51 -9.09
C THR A 215 -0.99 43.10 -10.41
N SER A 216 -1.97 43.34 -11.26
CA SER A 216 -1.92 44.06 -12.51
C SER A 216 -1.85 45.58 -12.30
N GLY A 217 -1.09 46.27 -13.16
CA GLY A 217 -1.13 47.71 -13.42
C GLY A 217 0.11 48.45 -12.86
N THR A 218 0.87 49.26 -13.60
CA THR A 218 0.54 50.03 -14.81
C THR A 218 1.83 50.59 -15.45
N ALA A 219 1.82 50.75 -16.79
CA ALA A 219 2.55 51.77 -17.58
C ALA A 219 4.09 51.73 -17.63
N ALA A 220 4.82 52.10 -18.68
CA ALA A 220 4.59 52.42 -20.09
C ALA A 220 6.01 52.48 -20.72
N ALA A 221 6.17 52.08 -21.99
CA ALA A 221 7.39 52.36 -22.75
C ALA A 221 7.40 53.83 -23.23
N PRO A 222 8.58 54.41 -23.56
CA PRO A 222 8.89 54.55 -24.98
C PRO A 222 10.39 54.42 -25.36
N SER A 223 10.60 54.10 -26.65
CA SER A 223 11.88 54.11 -27.39
C SER A 223 12.57 55.47 -27.46
N GLY A 224 13.89 55.50 -27.56
CA GLY A 224 14.65 56.69 -27.96
C GLY A 224 16.17 56.51 -28.03
N ASN A 225 16.67 56.30 -29.24
CA ASN A 225 18.08 56.30 -29.65
C ASN A 225 18.83 57.59 -29.25
N ARG A 226 20.06 57.47 -28.72
CA ARG A 226 21.19 58.40 -28.98
C ARG A 226 22.54 57.84 -28.46
N LYS A 227 23.50 57.69 -29.39
CA LYS A 227 24.98 57.69 -29.23
C LYS A 227 25.49 58.88 -30.10
N PRO A 228 26.77 59.36 -30.10
CA PRO A 228 27.98 58.94 -29.36
C PRO A 228 28.90 60.08 -28.80
N ALA A 229 29.87 59.79 -27.90
CA ALA A 229 31.35 59.72 -28.09
C ALA A 229 32.08 60.64 -27.07
N PRO A 230 33.43 60.63 -26.86
CA PRO A 230 34.46 59.58 -27.01
C PRO A 230 35.48 59.45 -25.83
N ALA A 231 36.24 58.34 -25.88
CA ALA A 231 37.65 58.09 -25.53
C ALA A 231 38.38 58.82 -24.37
N GLN A 232 39.01 58.00 -23.50
CA GLN A 232 40.42 58.19 -23.15
C GLN A 232 41.11 56.84 -22.92
N ARG A 233 42.29 56.71 -23.52
CA ARG A 233 43.20 55.56 -23.54
C ARG A 233 44.50 56.02 -22.87
N ALA A 234 45.04 55.27 -21.93
CA ALA A 234 46.48 55.15 -21.69
C ALA A 234 46.76 53.93 -20.79
N ALA A 235 47.79 53.17 -21.18
CA ALA A 235 48.33 51.95 -20.56
C ALA A 235 49.65 52.31 -19.80
N PRO A 236 50.61 51.39 -19.55
CA PRO A 236 50.66 50.26 -18.62
C PRO A 236 51.95 50.26 -17.73
N ALA A 237 52.27 49.11 -17.11
CA ALA A 237 53.54 48.68 -16.44
C ALA A 237 53.67 49.08 -14.95
N SER A 238 54.23 48.27 -14.04
CA SER A 238 55.37 47.36 -14.14
C SER A 238 55.38 46.30 -13.01
N ALA A 239 55.89 45.09 -13.30
CA ALA A 239 56.45 44.19 -12.28
C ALA A 239 57.86 44.65 -11.87
N PRO A 240 58.40 44.17 -10.72
CA PRO A 240 59.56 43.28 -10.83
C PRO A 240 59.68 42.17 -9.75
N ALA A 241 60.33 41.09 -10.20
CA ALA A 241 61.37 40.23 -9.60
C ALA A 241 61.34 39.78 -8.11
N ALA A 242 61.30 38.45 -7.98
CA ALA A 242 62.23 37.57 -7.24
C ALA A 242 62.95 38.06 -5.97
N ASN A 243 62.71 37.33 -4.88
CA ASN A 243 63.74 36.67 -4.08
C ASN A 243 63.17 35.37 -3.49
#